data_AF-A0A7J7PF57-F1
#
_entry.id   AF-A0A7J7PF57-F1
#
_cell.length_a   1.000
_cell.length_b   1.000
_cell.length_c   1.000
_cell.angle_alpha   90.00
_cell.angle_beta   90.00
_cell.angle_gamma   90.00
#
_symmetry.space_group_name_H-M   'P 1'
#
loop_
_entity.id
_entity.type
_entity.pdbx_description
1 polymer ?
#
loop_
_entity_poly.entity_id
_entity_poly.type
_entity_poly.pdbx_seq_one_letter_code
_entity_poly.pdbx_strand_id
1 'polypeptide(L)'
;GWERGYGYHGDDGQTYHTNEGQQYGPRFGSGDTIGAGLSLGKREVFFTRNGVRLGRAFTGVRELELYPSVGMSKLNHQLCTAQAPHLVR
;
A
#
# COMPACT_ATOMS: atom_id res chain seq x y z
N GLY A 1 8.56 0.74 0.49
CA GLY A 1 8.73 -0.54 1.22
C GLY A 1 10.13 -1.13 1.11
N TRP A 2 11.12 -0.43 0.55
CA TRP A 2 12.48 -0.97 0.41
C TRP A 2 13.35 -0.87 1.67
N GLU A 3 12.98 -0.01 2.62
CA GLU A 3 13.60 0.03 3.94
C GLU A 3 12.51 -0.23 5.00
N ARG A 4 12.29 0.70 5.93
CA ARG A 4 11.28 0.60 6.99
C ARG A 4 9.90 1.06 6.52
N GLY A 5 9.27 0.29 5.63
CA GLY A 5 7.92 0.60 5.19
C GLY A 5 7.19 -0.57 4.54
N TYR A 6 5.88 -0.41 4.37
CA TYR A 6 4.99 -1.42 3.80
C TYR A 6 4.54 -0.95 2.41
N GLY A 7 4.91 -1.67 1.36
CA GLY A 7 4.63 -1.28 -0.03
C GLY A 7 3.86 -2.34 -0.81
N TYR A 8 3.12 -1.90 -1.82
CA TYR A 8 2.49 -2.74 -2.85
C TYR A 8 2.88 -2.19 -4.21
N HIS A 9 3.46 -3.04 -5.05
CA HIS A 9 4.09 -2.67 -6.30
C HIS A 9 3.18 -2.97 -7.49
N GLY A 10 3.05 -2.01 -8.40
CA GLY A 10 2.11 -2.11 -9.53
C GLY A 10 2.59 -2.97 -10.68
N ASP A 11 3.92 -3.06 -10.86
CA ASP A 11 4.55 -3.78 -11.96
C ASP A 11 4.48 -5.31 -11.78
N ASP A 12 4.50 -5.79 -10.54
CA ASP A 12 4.48 -7.23 -10.23
C ASP A 12 3.28 -7.68 -9.38
N GLY A 13 2.58 -6.75 -8.71
CA GLY A 13 1.47 -7.08 -7.81
C GLY A 13 1.93 -7.63 -6.46
N GLN A 14 3.22 -7.50 -6.14
CA GLN A 14 3.79 -8.01 -4.88
C GLN A 14 3.81 -6.92 -3.81
N THR A 15 3.80 -7.37 -2.57
CA THR A 15 4.04 -6.51 -1.41
C THR A 15 5.48 -6.61 -0.95
N TYR A 16 6.07 -5.48 -0.54
CA TYR A 16 7.43 -5.40 -0.06
C TYR A 16 7.51 -4.77 1.33
N HIS A 17 8.18 -5.45 2.24
CA HIS A 17 8.63 -4.92 3.52
C HIS A 17 10.11 -5.27 3.67
N THR A 18 10.97 -4.29 3.96
CA THR A 18 12.41 -4.51 4.15
C THR A 18 13.07 -5.35 3.04
N ASN A 19 12.73 -5.07 1.77
CA ASN A 19 13.19 -5.80 0.56
C ASN A 19 12.69 -7.24 0.40
N GLU A 20 11.80 -7.74 1.26
CA GLU A 20 11.18 -9.05 1.09
C GLU A 20 9.87 -8.91 0.28
N GLY A 21 9.88 -9.45 -0.94
CA GLY A 21 8.71 -9.49 -1.82
C GLY A 21 7.83 -10.71 -1.55
N GLN A 22 6.51 -10.51 -1.46
CA GLN A 22 5.53 -11.59 -1.37
C GLN A 22 4.39 -11.39 -2.36
N GLN A 23 3.88 -12.50 -2.90
CA GLN A 23 2.70 -12.49 -3.75
C GLN A 23 1.48 -12.05 -2.94
N TYR A 24 0.76 -11.05 -3.45
CA TYR A 24 -0.36 -10.45 -2.71
C TYR A 24 -1.58 -10.20 -3.59
N GLY A 25 -1.41 -9.41 -4.66
CA GLY A 25 -2.53 -8.93 -5.45
C GLY A 25 -2.23 -8.93 -6.95
N PRO A 26 -3.22 -8.52 -7.76
CA PRO A 26 -3.00 -8.35 -9.19
C PRO A 26 -2.04 -7.17 -9.45
N ARG A 27 -1.47 -7.10 -10.66
CA ARG A 27 -0.81 -5.87 -11.13
C ARG A 27 -1.83 -4.74 -11.28
N PHE A 28 -1.37 -3.50 -11.17
CA PHE A 28 -2.18 -2.30 -11.37
C PHE A 28 -1.42 -1.24 -12.17
N GLY A 29 -2.15 -0.33 -12.81
CA GLY A 29 -1.56 0.69 -13.66
C GLY A 29 -2.50 1.83 -13.99
N SER A 30 -2.31 2.45 -15.15
CA SER A 30 -3.12 3.58 -15.59
C SER A 30 -4.62 3.28 -15.50
N GLY A 31 -5.36 4.17 -14.84
CA GLY A 31 -6.80 4.05 -14.65
C GLY A 31 -7.23 3.34 -13.36
N ASP A 32 -6.32 2.62 -12.68
CA ASP A 32 -6.61 2.05 -11.37
C ASP A 32 -6.45 3.09 -10.24
N THR A 33 -7.34 3.04 -9.26
CA THR A 33 -7.18 3.73 -7.99
C THR A 33 -6.72 2.74 -6.93
N ILE A 34 -5.54 2.99 -6.35
CA ILE A 34 -4.97 2.18 -5.28
C ILE A 34 -5.08 2.91 -3.94
N GLY A 35 -5.66 2.23 -2.96
CA GLY A 35 -5.72 2.69 -1.58
C GLY A 35 -4.80 1.87 -0.69
N ALA A 36 -4.27 2.49 0.36
CA ALA A 36 -3.51 1.85 1.41
C ALA A 36 -4.16 2.15 2.76
N GLY A 37 -4.34 1.13 3.60
CA GLY A 37 -5.00 1.26 4.89
C GLY A 37 -4.21 0.58 6.01
N LEU A 38 -4.23 1.21 7.19
CA LEU A 38 -3.70 0.66 8.44
C LEU A 38 -4.86 0.36 9.38
N SER A 39 -4.99 -0.89 9.82
CA SER A 39 -5.90 -1.26 10.90
C SER A 39 -5.09 -1.39 12.19
N LEU A 40 -5.20 -0.38 13.06
CA LEU A 40 -4.51 -0.38 14.36
C LEU A 40 -5.01 -1.50 15.28
N GLY A 41 -6.32 -1.73 15.32
CA GLY A 41 -6.91 -2.78 16.16
C GLY A 41 -6.50 -4.20 15.77
N LYS A 42 -6.30 -4.45 14.48
CA LYS A 42 -5.85 -5.75 13.95
C LYS A 42 -4.35 -5.81 13.68
N ARG A 43 -3.62 -4.70 13.85
CA ARG A 43 -2.20 -4.54 13.54
C ARG A 43 -1.84 -5.05 12.15
N GLU A 44 -2.60 -4.61 11.14
CA GLU A 44 -2.44 -5.04 9.76
C GLU A 44 -2.44 -3.85 8.79
N VAL A 45 -1.67 -4.00 7.70
CA VAL A 45 -1.76 -3.14 6.52
C VAL A 45 -2.48 -3.91 5.42
N PHE A 46 -3.33 -3.21 4.67
CA PHE A 46 -4.05 -3.75 3.52
C PHE A 46 -4.09 -2.72 2.39
N PHE A 47 -4.32 -3.19 1.16
CA PHE A 47 -4.53 -2.33 0.01
C PHE A 47 -5.92 -2.55 -0.59
N THR A 48 -6.36 -1.56 -1.36
CA THR A 48 -7.58 -1.64 -2.16
C THR A 48 -7.27 -1.34 -3.61
N ARG A 49 -7.99 -1.95 -4.54
CA ARG A 49 -8.02 -1.57 -5.95
C ARG A 49 -9.43 -1.20 -6.34
N ASN A 50 -9.60 0.01 -6.88
CA ASN A 50 -10.89 0.54 -7.33
C ASN A 50 -11.98 0.40 -6.23
N GLY A 51 -11.60 0.71 -4.99
CA GLY A 51 -12.47 0.61 -3.81
C GLY A 51 -12.63 -0.79 -3.20
N VAL A 52 -12.11 -1.84 -3.84
CA VAL A 52 -12.23 -3.23 -3.35
C VAL A 52 -11.01 -3.64 -2.55
N ARG A 53 -11.20 -4.12 -1.32
CA ARG A 53 -10.12 -4.61 -0.44
C ARG A 53 -9.50 -5.91 -0.97
N LEU A 54 -8.18 -5.92 -1.14
CA LEU A 54 -7.41 -7.05 -1.67
C LEU A 54 -6.98 -8.07 -0.60
N GLY A 55 -7.52 -7.95 0.61
CA GLY A 55 -7.12 -8.74 1.76
C GLY A 55 -5.93 -8.15 2.51
N ARG A 56 -5.37 -8.94 3.44
CA ARG A 56 -4.31 -8.52 4.36
C ARG A 56 -2.95 -8.63 3.70
N ALA A 57 -2.23 -7.51 3.59
CA ALA A 57 -0.88 -7.48 3.02
C ALA A 57 0.18 -7.80 4.07
N PHE A 58 0.06 -7.19 5.25
CA PHE A 58 1.03 -7.36 6.34
C PHE A 58 0.32 -7.55 7.68
N THR A 59 0.98 -8.22 8.62
CA THR A 59 0.45 -8.58 9.94
C THR A 59 1.44 -8.25 11.03
N GLY A 60 0.96 -8.04 12.25
CA GLY A 60 1.84 -7.78 13.38
C GLY A 60 2.55 -6.43 13.28
N VAL A 61 1.97 -5.48 12.55
CA VAL A 61 2.49 -4.11 12.39
C VAL A 61 2.55 -3.45 13.76
N ARG A 62 3.75 -3.05 14.19
CA ARG A 62 4.01 -2.50 15.53
C ARG A 62 4.15 -0.98 15.51
N GLU A 63 4.43 -0.42 14.34
CA GLU A 63 4.56 1.00 14.12
C GLU A 63 3.22 1.68 14.35
N LEU A 64 3.20 2.63 15.27
CA LEU A 64 2.02 3.46 15.56
C LEU A 64 1.94 4.68 14.63
N GLU A 65 3.09 5.10 14.11
CA GLU A 65 3.22 6.20 13.17
C GLU A 65 3.74 5.67 11.83
N LEU A 66 2.88 5.70 10.83
CA LEU A 66 3.22 5.43 9.45
C LEU A 66 2.79 6.63 8.61
N TYR A 67 3.65 7.03 7.70
CA TYR A 67 3.38 8.14 6.79
C TYR A 67 3.03 7.58 5.41
N PRO A 68 1.96 8.09 4.76
CA PRO A 68 1.63 7.69 3.41
C PRO A 68 2.74 8.15 2.46
N SER A 69 3.26 7.22 1.68
CA SER A 69 4.37 7.46 0.75
C SER A 69 4.07 6.80 -0.59
N VAL A 70 4.47 7.46 -1.69
CA VAL A 70 4.41 6.87 -3.03
C VAL A 70 5.79 6.98 -3.68
N GLY A 71 6.24 5.88 -4.30
CA GLY A 71 7.52 5.80 -5.01
C GLY A 71 7.31 5.45 -6.48
N MET A 72 8.16 5.99 -7.34
CA MET A 72 8.08 5.81 -8.80
C MET A 72 9.47 5.54 -9.35
N SER A 73 9.60 4.53 -10.22
CA SER A 73 10.88 4.13 -10.81
C SER A 73 10.97 4.38 -12.33
N LYS A 74 9.87 4.79 -12.98
CA LYS A 74 9.84 5.08 -14.43
C LYS A 74 9.41 6.52 -14.68
N LEU A 75 10.09 7.19 -15.60
CA LEU A 75 9.65 8.48 -16.16
C LEU A 75 8.27 8.31 -16.83
N ASN A 76 7.44 9.35 -16.76
CA ASN A 76 6.13 9.48 -17.46
C ASN A 76 4.93 8.78 -16.83
N HIS A 77 5.05 8.26 -15.60
CA HIS A 77 3.86 7.95 -14.80
C HIS A 77 3.35 9.23 -14.12
N GLN A 78 2.03 9.36 -13.99
CA GLN A 78 1.36 10.42 -13.23
C GLN A 78 0.61 9.81 -12.06
N LEU A 79 0.64 10.47 -10.92
CA LEU A 79 -0.08 10.07 -9.72
C LEU A 79 -0.92 11.24 -9.23
N CYS A 80 -2.16 10.95 -8.87
CA CYS A 80 -2.99 11.85 -8.07
C CYS A 80 -3.08 11.25 -6.67
N THR A 81 -2.53 11.94 -5.68
CA THR A 81 -2.63 11.53 -4.28
C THR A 81 -3.89 12.14 -3.67
N ALA A 82 -4.63 11.33 -2.92
CA ALA A 82 -5.72 11.80 -2.08
C ALA A 82 -5.50 11.23 -0.68
N GLN A 83 -5.40 12.09 0.33
CA GLN A 83 -5.52 11.64 1.72
C GLN A 83 -6.99 11.56 2.07
N ALA A 84 -7.46 10.39 2.51
CA ALA A 84 -8.74 10.32 3.18
C ALA A 84 -8.66 11.20 4.45
N PRO A 85 -9.66 12.06 4.71
CA PRO A 85 -9.69 12.84 5.94
C PRO A 85 -9.57 11.90 7.13
N HIS A 86 -8.74 12.26 8.10
CA HIS A 86 -8.47 11.47 9.30
C HIS A 86 -9.78 10.92 9.88
N LEU A 87 -10.04 9.63 9.65
CA LEU A 87 -11.08 8.89 10.36
C LEU A 87 -10.53 8.59 11.75
N VAL A 88 -10.46 9.63 12.58
CA VAL A 88 -10.38 9.48 14.02
C VAL A 88 -11.74 8.94 14.46
N ARG A 89 -11.78 7.69 14.86
CA ARG A 89 -12.84 7.16 15.73
C ARG A 89 -12.20 6.70 17.01
#